data_AF-A0A3D4QEL2-F1
#
_entry.id   AF-A0A3D4QEL2-F1
#
_cell.length_a   1.000
_cell.length_b   1.000
_cell.length_c   1.000
_cell.angle_alpha   90.00
_cell.angle_beta   90.00
_cell.angle_gamma   90.00
#
_symmetry.space_group_name_H-M   'P 1'
#
loop_
_entity.id
_entity.type
_entity.pdbx_description
1 polymer ?
#
loop_
_entity_poly.entity_id
_entity_poly.type
_entity_poly.pdbx_seq_one_letter_code
_entity_poly.pdbx_strand_id
1 'polypeptide(L)'
;MSMRRLAGWALGLLTVAAMAVLAAVAWRLKDGGGTVDFLWTWGSGVAVLVLVFAVIWAQLDHLLHVREFDKSALPARPELYDFDQLNPPMHLEELGGKKLKDLTFVVFDTETTGLKPSEGDEIISIAGVRVTGGRIEEDAPFSRLVHPGKKIPKASIRFHGITDDMVTGEPPVGDVLPAFKAFVGEAVLVAHNAAFDVRFLKLKEDATGVVFDNMVLDSLLLSVFLDAESRNHSLDAIAERMGVEIEGRHTALGDSIVTAKVFLRMLDMLEARGITTLRQAVDASIKMEHVREMQKRF
;
A
#
# COMPACT_ATOMS: atom_id res chain seq x y z
N MET A 1 -17.38 4.18 -5.38
CA MET A 1 -17.25 5.62 -5.72
C MET A 1 -16.65 6.33 -4.51
N SER A 2 -15.48 6.98 -4.63
CA SER A 2 -14.81 7.54 -3.45
C SER A 2 -15.69 8.59 -2.75
N MET A 3 -15.61 8.68 -1.42
CA MET A 3 -16.31 9.71 -0.64
C MET A 3 -16.05 11.13 -1.19
N ARG A 4 -14.86 11.37 -1.73
CA ARG A 4 -14.49 12.62 -2.42
C ARG A 4 -15.34 12.88 -3.67
N ARG A 5 -15.62 11.86 -4.49
CA ARG A 5 -16.51 12.00 -5.66
C ARG A 5 -17.95 12.26 -5.22
N LEU A 6 -18.47 11.52 -4.24
CA LEU A 6 -19.81 11.75 -3.69
C LEU A 6 -19.97 13.18 -3.14
N ALA A 7 -18.96 13.69 -2.42
CA ALA A 7 -18.93 15.06 -1.93
C ALA A 7 -18.90 16.10 -3.05
N GLY A 8 -18.12 15.86 -4.12
CA GLY A 8 -18.10 16.72 -5.31
C GLY A 8 -19.45 16.79 -6.03
N TRP A 9 -20.15 15.65 -6.15
CA TRP A 9 -21.51 15.61 -6.72
C TRP A 9 -22.52 16.37 -5.85
N ALA A 10 -22.44 16.23 -4.52
CA ALA A 10 -23.30 16.96 -3.59
C ALA A 10 -23.10 18.48 -3.68
N LEU A 11 -21.84 18.95 -3.80
CA LEU A 11 -21.50 20.36 -3.97
C LEU A 11 -22.02 20.92 -5.31
N GLY A 12 -21.88 20.15 -6.39
CA GLY A 12 -22.43 20.51 -7.69
C GLY A 12 -23.95 20.69 -7.66
N LEU A 13 -24.67 19.75 -7.05
CA LEU A 13 -26.13 19.81 -6.87
C LEU A 13 -26.58 21.01 -6.03
N LEU A 14 -25.88 21.30 -4.92
CA LEU A 14 -26.16 22.45 -4.06
C LEU A 14 -25.92 23.80 -4.77
N THR A 15 -24.87 23.89 -5.59
CA THR A 15 -24.57 25.09 -6.39
C THR A 15 -25.67 25.35 -7.42
N VAL A 16 -26.14 24.29 -8.10
CA VAL A 16 -27.26 24.38 -9.04
C VAL A 16 -28.55 24.81 -8.33
N ALA A 17 -28.84 24.25 -7.14
CA ALA A 17 -30.01 24.64 -6.36
C ALA A 17 -29.96 26.11 -5.90
N ALA A 18 -28.80 26.60 -5.43
CA ALA A 18 -28.61 27.99 -5.05
C ALA A 18 -28.79 28.95 -6.24
N MET A 19 -28.25 28.60 -7.42
CA MET A 19 -28.44 29.35 -8.65
C MET A 19 -29.90 29.38 -9.10
N ALA A 20 -30.64 28.27 -8.95
CA ALA A 20 -32.06 28.21 -9.26
C ALA A 20 -32.90 29.10 -8.34
N VAL A 21 -32.58 29.15 -7.05
CA VAL A 21 -33.23 30.06 -6.09
C VAL A 21 -32.95 31.52 -6.43
N LEU A 22 -31.69 31.87 -6.74
CA LEU A 22 -31.32 33.22 -7.17
C LEU A 22 -32.03 33.63 -8.46
N ALA A 23 -32.14 32.72 -9.43
CA ALA A 23 -32.87 32.96 -10.68
C ALA A 23 -34.38 33.15 -10.44
N ALA A 24 -34.99 32.37 -9.55
CA ALA A 24 -36.40 32.52 -9.18
C ALA A 24 -36.68 33.86 -8.48
N VAL A 25 -35.78 34.29 -7.60
CA VAL A 25 -35.84 35.62 -6.96
C VAL A 25 -35.70 36.72 -8.01
N ALA A 26 -34.73 36.61 -8.93
CA ALA A 26 -34.53 37.60 -10.00
C ALA A 26 -35.73 37.69 -10.95
N TRP A 27 -36.33 36.56 -11.31
CA TRP A 27 -37.54 36.52 -12.14
C TRP A 27 -38.74 37.18 -11.43
N ARG A 28 -38.92 36.91 -10.13
CA ARG A 28 -40.00 37.51 -9.33
C ARG A 28 -39.85 39.03 -9.14
N LEU A 29 -38.61 39.51 -9.06
CA LEU A 29 -38.30 40.95 -9.03
C LEU A 29 -38.63 41.64 -10.36
N LYS A 30 -38.42 40.94 -11.48
CA LYS A 30 -38.73 41.44 -12.83
C LYS A 30 -40.23 41.58 -13.08
N ASP A 31 -41.05 40.71 -12.49
CA ASP A 31 -42.51 40.72 -12.63
C ASP A 31 -43.23 41.66 -11.63
N GLY A 32 -42.50 42.53 -10.93
CA GLY A 32 -43.05 43.66 -10.16
C GLY A 32 -43.79 43.30 -8.86
N GLY A 33 -43.64 42.07 -8.35
CA GLY A 33 -44.44 41.55 -7.24
C GLY A 33 -43.76 41.47 -5.86
N GLY A 34 -42.57 42.05 -5.67
CA GLY A 34 -41.82 41.93 -4.40
C GLY A 34 -41.80 43.23 -3.59
N THR A 35 -42.35 43.23 -2.36
CA THR A 35 -42.10 44.29 -1.37
C THR A 35 -40.71 44.14 -0.74
N VAL A 36 -40.18 45.24 -0.18
CA VAL A 36 -38.87 45.29 0.49
C VAL A 36 -38.72 44.22 1.60
N ASP A 37 -39.83 43.86 2.26
CA ASP A 37 -39.87 42.81 3.29
C ASP A 37 -39.56 41.39 2.77
N PHE A 38 -39.88 41.10 1.51
CA PHE A 38 -39.60 39.81 0.87
C PHE A 38 -38.09 39.63 0.64
N LEU A 39 -37.42 40.69 0.20
CA LEU A 39 -35.96 40.71 0.03
C LEU A 39 -35.22 40.56 1.36
N TRP A 40 -35.74 41.19 2.43
CA TRP A 40 -35.13 41.09 3.74
C TRP A 40 -35.30 39.70 4.35
N THR A 41 -36.50 39.11 4.31
CA THR A 41 -36.76 37.78 4.91
C THR A 41 -36.11 36.62 4.15
N TRP A 42 -36.12 36.64 2.82
CA TRP A 42 -35.50 35.56 2.04
C TRP A 42 -34.00 35.75 1.82
N GLY A 43 -33.54 36.99 1.63
CA GLY A 43 -32.12 37.29 1.49
C GLY A 43 -31.33 36.97 2.75
N SER A 44 -31.88 37.27 3.93
CA SER A 44 -31.26 36.90 5.21
C SER A 44 -31.31 35.39 5.47
N GLY A 45 -32.40 34.69 5.11
CA GLY A 45 -32.50 33.24 5.21
C GLY A 45 -31.46 32.49 4.35
N VAL A 46 -31.26 32.91 3.10
CA VAL A 46 -30.24 32.33 2.20
C VAL A 46 -28.83 32.64 2.70
N ALA A 47 -28.58 33.87 3.17
CA ALA A 47 -27.27 34.25 3.73
C ALA A 47 -26.92 33.41 4.97
N VAL A 48 -27.88 33.17 5.87
CA VAL A 48 -27.70 32.31 7.05
C VAL A 48 -27.42 30.87 6.65
N LEU A 49 -28.13 30.31 5.67
CA LEU A 49 -27.89 28.95 5.18
C LEU A 49 -26.48 28.80 4.57
N VAL A 50 -26.05 29.77 3.75
CA VAL A 50 -24.68 29.79 3.19
C VAL A 50 -23.63 29.86 4.30
N LEU A 51 -23.87 30.69 5.33
CA LEU A 51 -22.92 30.85 6.44
C LEU A 51 -22.83 29.60 7.32
N VAL A 52 -23.97 29.00 7.67
CA VAL A 52 -24.04 27.74 8.43
C VAL A 52 -23.36 26.62 7.64
N PHE A 53 -23.60 26.52 6.33
CA PHE A 53 -22.97 25.51 5.51
C PHE A 53 -21.46 25.75 5.34
N ALA A 54 -21.01 27.01 5.21
CA ALA A 54 -19.59 27.35 5.18
C ALA A 54 -18.88 26.99 6.49
N VAL A 55 -19.53 27.18 7.65
CA VAL A 55 -18.98 26.79 8.96
C VAL A 55 -18.95 25.27 9.11
N ILE A 56 -20.04 24.57 8.76
CA ILE A 56 -20.07 23.10 8.75
C ILE A 56 -19.02 22.56 7.79
N TRP A 57 -18.86 23.16 6.60
CA TRP A 57 -17.83 22.78 5.64
C TRP A 57 -16.44 23.05 6.20
N ALA A 58 -16.15 24.21 6.80
CA ALA A 58 -14.84 24.46 7.41
C ALA A 58 -14.52 23.48 8.55
N GLN A 59 -15.53 23.05 9.31
CA GLN A 59 -15.39 22.03 10.36
C GLN A 59 -15.24 20.63 9.78
N LEU A 60 -16.02 20.26 8.76
CA LEU A 60 -15.88 18.99 8.05
C LEU A 60 -14.55 18.92 7.31
N ASP A 61 -14.11 20.01 6.70
CA ASP A 61 -12.85 20.14 6.01
C ASP A 61 -11.69 20.02 7.00
N HIS A 62 -11.79 20.60 8.19
CA HIS A 62 -10.82 20.37 9.28
C HIS A 62 -10.86 18.94 9.83
N LEU A 63 -12.03 18.27 9.83
CA LEU A 63 -12.17 16.87 10.26
C LEU A 63 -11.72 15.88 9.17
N LEU A 64 -11.87 16.23 7.88
CA LEU A 64 -11.48 15.43 6.72
C LEU A 64 -10.04 15.72 6.29
N HIS A 65 -9.50 16.90 6.60
CA HIS A 65 -8.07 17.18 6.72
C HIS A 65 -7.56 16.55 8.01
N VAL A 66 -7.61 15.22 8.08
CA VAL A 66 -6.47 14.51 8.65
C VAL A 66 -5.29 15.07 7.88
N ARG A 67 -4.43 15.88 8.54
CA ARG A 67 -3.20 16.41 7.96
C ARG A 67 -2.62 15.31 7.08
N GLU A 68 -2.65 15.49 5.75
CA GLU A 68 -1.81 14.73 4.85
C GLU A 68 -0.40 15.08 5.32
N PHE A 69 0.11 14.27 6.26
CA PHE A 69 1.48 14.34 6.69
C PHE A 69 2.26 14.18 5.40
N ASP A 70 3.08 15.17 5.07
CA ASP A 70 3.96 15.10 3.93
C ASP A 70 4.92 13.93 4.16
N LYS A 71 4.57 12.77 3.60
CA LYS A 71 5.32 11.52 3.74
C LYS A 71 6.64 11.59 2.98
N SER A 72 6.83 12.58 2.09
CA SER A 72 8.04 12.76 1.30
C SER A 72 9.29 13.08 2.13
N ALA A 73 9.11 13.53 3.39
CA ALA A 73 10.19 13.87 4.31
C ALA A 73 10.62 12.72 5.25
N LEU A 74 10.07 11.52 5.10
CA LEU A 74 10.38 10.39 5.98
C LEU A 74 11.56 9.55 5.43
N PRO A 75 12.48 9.07 6.30
CA PRO A 75 13.59 8.23 5.86
C PRO A 75 13.09 6.89 5.33
N ALA A 76 13.74 6.37 4.28
CA ALA A 76 13.43 5.06 3.71
C ALA A 76 13.64 3.94 4.75
N ARG A 77 12.88 2.84 4.62
CA ARG A 77 13.14 1.61 5.40
C ARG A 77 14.60 1.17 5.13
N PRO A 78 15.36 0.75 6.15
CA PRO A 78 16.68 0.17 5.95
C PRO A 78 16.59 -1.01 5.00
N GLU A 79 17.46 -1.04 3.99
CA GLU A 79 17.62 -2.22 3.15
C GLU A 79 18.25 -3.33 4.01
N LEU A 80 17.56 -4.46 4.17
CA LEU A 80 18.05 -5.62 4.92
C LEU A 80 18.53 -6.65 3.90
N TYR A 81 19.73 -7.21 4.11
CA TYR A 81 20.35 -8.16 3.19
C TYR A 81 20.75 -9.40 3.98
N ASP A 82 19.89 -10.41 3.93
CA ASP A 82 20.14 -11.78 4.45
C ASP A 82 19.43 -12.78 3.52
N PHE A 83 19.59 -12.57 2.20
CA PHE A 83 18.84 -13.27 1.16
C PHE A 83 19.30 -14.71 0.95
N ASP A 84 20.57 -14.99 1.23
CA ASP A 84 21.16 -16.33 1.21
C ASP A 84 20.37 -17.33 2.08
N GLN A 85 19.67 -16.85 3.12
CA GLN A 85 18.85 -17.68 4.01
C GLN A 85 17.38 -17.79 3.58
N LEU A 86 16.94 -17.05 2.55
CA LEU A 86 15.53 -16.97 2.17
C LEU A 86 15.10 -18.03 1.15
N ASN A 87 16.06 -18.62 0.42
CA ASN A 87 15.79 -19.60 -0.62
C ASN A 87 16.44 -20.95 -0.29
N PRO A 88 15.72 -21.88 0.38
CA PRO A 88 16.28 -23.17 0.72
C PRO A 88 16.65 -23.96 -0.56
N PRO A 89 17.83 -24.61 -0.61
CA PRO A 89 18.34 -25.28 -1.82
C PRO A 89 17.37 -26.30 -2.43
N MET A 90 16.67 -27.06 -1.60
CA MET A 90 15.75 -28.12 -2.02
C MET A 90 14.60 -27.60 -2.89
N HIS A 91 13.94 -26.51 -2.47
CA HIS A 91 12.80 -25.97 -3.22
C HIS A 91 13.23 -25.35 -4.55
N LEU A 92 14.46 -24.83 -4.59
CA LEU A 92 15.04 -24.28 -5.81
C LEU A 92 15.47 -25.38 -6.80
N GLU A 93 15.73 -26.61 -6.36
CA GLU A 93 15.90 -27.77 -7.25
C GLU A 93 14.56 -28.18 -7.87
N GLU A 94 13.47 -28.20 -7.10
CA GLU A 94 12.15 -28.60 -7.56
C GLU A 94 11.49 -27.58 -8.50
N LEU A 95 11.55 -26.29 -8.15
CA LEU A 95 10.89 -25.21 -8.87
C LEU A 95 11.81 -24.45 -9.83
N GLY A 96 13.13 -24.56 -9.66
CA GLY A 96 14.11 -23.70 -10.33
C GLY A 96 14.03 -23.72 -11.86
N GLY A 97 13.71 -24.87 -12.46
CA GLY A 97 13.57 -25.02 -13.90
C GLY A 97 12.23 -24.55 -14.48
N LYS A 98 11.23 -24.25 -13.63
CA LYS A 98 9.93 -23.75 -14.09
C LYS A 98 10.07 -22.33 -14.63
N LYS A 99 9.33 -22.03 -15.70
CA LYS A 99 9.28 -20.68 -16.26
C LYS A 99 8.55 -19.74 -15.30
N LEU A 100 9.03 -18.51 -15.18
CA LEU A 100 8.42 -17.49 -14.33
C LEU A 100 6.93 -17.26 -14.66
N LYS A 101 6.56 -17.33 -15.93
CA LYS A 101 5.17 -17.15 -16.41
C LYS A 101 4.23 -18.28 -16.01
N ASP A 102 4.76 -19.46 -15.71
CA ASP A 102 3.98 -20.64 -15.34
C ASP A 102 3.80 -20.75 -13.82
N LEU A 103 4.44 -19.86 -13.04
CA LEU A 103 4.38 -19.86 -11.58
C LEU A 103 3.20 -19.03 -11.07
N THR A 104 2.77 -19.38 -9.86
CA THR A 104 1.90 -18.53 -9.05
C THR A 104 2.74 -17.81 -8.02
N PHE A 105 2.49 -16.52 -7.86
CA PHE A 105 3.15 -15.68 -6.87
C PHE A 105 2.15 -15.18 -5.83
N VAL A 106 2.62 -15.01 -4.61
CA VAL A 106 1.95 -14.15 -3.63
C VAL A 106 2.87 -12.98 -3.35
N VAL A 107 2.42 -11.80 -3.78
CA VAL A 107 3.11 -10.54 -3.55
C VAL A 107 2.56 -9.94 -2.26
N PHE A 108 3.41 -9.66 -1.29
CA PHE A 108 2.98 -9.27 0.06
C PHE A 108 3.84 -8.14 0.65
N ASP A 109 3.29 -7.45 1.64
CA ASP A 109 3.97 -6.43 2.45
C ASP A 109 3.43 -6.48 3.89
N THR A 110 4.27 -6.03 4.82
CA THR A 110 3.91 -5.85 6.22
C THR A 110 4.06 -4.39 6.66
N GLU A 111 3.16 -3.97 7.57
CA GLU A 111 3.38 -2.79 8.39
C GLU A 111 3.72 -3.24 9.81
N THR A 112 4.61 -2.51 10.47
CA THR A 112 5.25 -2.96 11.71
C THR A 112 5.33 -1.83 12.74
N THR A 113 5.51 -2.18 14.02
CA THR A 113 5.70 -1.17 15.08
C THR A 113 7.00 -0.39 14.94
N GLY A 114 7.95 -0.90 14.15
CA GLY A 114 9.25 -0.31 13.91
C GLY A 114 10.09 -1.18 12.96
N LEU A 115 11.38 -0.88 12.84
CA LEU A 115 12.24 -1.44 11.80
C LEU A 115 13.17 -2.55 12.30
N LYS A 116 13.02 -2.97 13.57
CA LYS A 116 13.97 -3.85 14.24
C LYS A 116 13.29 -5.14 14.73
N PRO A 117 13.03 -6.11 13.83
CA PRO A 117 12.35 -7.35 14.20
C PRO A 117 13.04 -8.10 15.34
N SER A 118 14.39 -8.16 15.33
CA SER A 118 15.17 -8.84 16.38
C SER A 118 15.22 -8.09 17.72
N GLU A 119 14.80 -6.83 17.78
CA GLU A 119 14.73 -6.03 19.02
C GLU A 119 13.27 -5.92 19.54
N GLY A 120 12.37 -6.78 19.04
CA GLY A 120 10.99 -6.90 19.54
C GLY A 120 9.99 -5.96 18.89
N ASP A 121 10.28 -5.41 17.70
CA ASP A 121 9.22 -4.84 16.86
C ASP A 121 8.29 -5.94 16.34
N GLU A 122 7.02 -5.57 16.12
CA GLU A 122 5.93 -6.51 15.84
C GLU A 122 5.20 -6.15 14.55
N ILE A 123 4.62 -7.16 13.88
CA ILE A 123 3.70 -6.97 12.74
C ILE A 123 2.39 -6.36 13.28
N ILE A 124 1.89 -5.33 12.60
CA ILE A 124 0.59 -4.68 12.88
C ILE A 124 -0.38 -4.74 11.71
N SER A 125 0.11 -5.06 10.51
CA SER A 125 -0.71 -5.36 9.34
C SER A 125 0.06 -6.26 8.40
N ILE A 126 -0.64 -7.19 7.76
CA ILE A 126 -0.09 -8.02 6.69
C ILE A 126 -1.13 -8.15 5.58
N ALA A 127 -0.68 -8.01 4.35
CA ALA A 127 -1.53 -8.19 3.19
C ALA A 127 -0.76 -8.87 2.07
N GLY A 128 -1.49 -9.54 1.18
CA GLY A 128 -0.91 -10.11 -0.02
C GLY A 128 -1.94 -10.27 -1.13
N VAL A 129 -1.45 -10.23 -2.37
CA VAL A 129 -2.22 -10.44 -3.58
C VAL A 129 -1.64 -11.59 -4.37
N ARG A 130 -2.51 -12.42 -4.96
CA ARG A 130 -2.07 -13.52 -5.80
C ARG A 130 -1.85 -13.02 -7.23
N VAL A 131 -0.79 -13.53 -7.86
CA VAL A 131 -0.53 -13.37 -9.28
C VAL A 131 -0.47 -14.75 -9.92
N THR A 132 -1.35 -15.02 -10.87
CA THR A 132 -1.43 -16.29 -11.58
C THR A 132 -1.54 -16.05 -13.08
N GLY A 133 -0.69 -16.72 -13.87
CA GLY A 133 -0.67 -16.56 -15.32
C GLY A 133 -0.40 -15.11 -15.77
N GLY A 134 0.43 -14.38 -15.02
CA GLY A 134 0.76 -12.98 -15.30
C GLY A 134 -0.36 -11.98 -15.02
N ARG A 135 -1.38 -12.35 -14.23
CA ARG A 135 -2.50 -11.48 -13.86
C ARG A 135 -2.66 -11.41 -12.35
N ILE A 136 -2.96 -10.23 -11.83
CA ILE A 136 -3.27 -10.02 -10.40
C ILE A 136 -4.73 -10.46 -10.15
N GLU A 137 -4.95 -11.24 -9.10
CA GLU A 137 -6.29 -11.60 -8.63
C GLU A 137 -6.82 -10.50 -7.71
N GLU A 138 -7.50 -9.50 -8.29
CA GLU A 138 -7.94 -8.30 -7.56
C GLU A 138 -9.12 -8.56 -6.59
N ASP A 139 -9.92 -9.60 -6.83
CA ASP A 139 -11.17 -9.84 -6.10
C ASP A 139 -11.00 -10.58 -4.76
N ALA A 140 -9.80 -11.13 -4.50
CA ALA A 140 -9.56 -11.97 -3.32
C ALA A 140 -8.20 -11.69 -2.63
N PRO A 141 -7.88 -10.42 -2.27
CA PRO A 141 -6.67 -10.14 -1.52
C PRO A 141 -6.76 -10.68 -0.09
N PHE A 142 -5.63 -11.10 0.46
CA PHE A 142 -5.48 -11.25 1.89
C PHE A 142 -5.11 -9.89 2.49
N SER A 143 -5.80 -9.44 3.54
CA SER A 143 -5.43 -8.24 4.28
C SER A 143 -5.98 -8.32 5.70
N ARG A 144 -5.11 -8.19 6.70
CA ARG A 144 -5.47 -8.25 8.12
C ARG A 144 -4.67 -7.22 8.91
N LEU A 145 -5.35 -6.51 9.80
CA LEU A 145 -4.71 -5.86 10.93
C LEU A 145 -4.32 -6.92 11.97
N VAL A 146 -3.30 -6.60 12.75
CA VAL A 146 -2.75 -7.51 13.75
C VAL A 146 -2.59 -6.74 15.05
N HIS A 147 -3.07 -7.29 16.15
CA HIS A 147 -2.81 -6.72 17.47
C HIS A 147 -1.38 -7.08 17.92
N PRO A 148 -0.46 -6.12 18.07
CA PRO A 148 0.96 -6.41 18.30
C PRO A 148 1.30 -6.75 19.75
N GLY A 149 0.32 -6.74 20.67
CA GLY A 149 0.56 -7.00 22.10
C GLY A 149 1.33 -5.89 22.82
N LYS A 150 1.62 -4.77 22.15
CA LYS A 150 2.38 -3.62 22.66
C LYS A 150 1.83 -2.31 22.08
N LYS A 151 2.21 -1.18 22.69
CA LYS A 151 1.90 0.15 22.16
C LYS A 151 2.61 0.39 20.83
N ILE A 152 1.89 0.93 19.84
CA ILE A 152 2.46 1.31 18.55
C ILE A 152 3.21 2.66 18.70
N PRO A 153 4.52 2.74 18.43
CA PRO A 153 5.28 3.98 18.53
C PRO A 153 4.74 5.07 17.59
N LYS A 154 4.60 6.30 18.07
CA LYS A 154 4.16 7.45 17.23
C LYS A 154 5.02 7.64 15.98
N ALA A 155 6.30 7.24 16.04
CA ALA A 155 7.20 7.34 14.91
C ALA A 155 6.77 6.47 13.72
N SER A 156 6.32 5.22 13.97
CA SER A 156 5.84 4.30 12.93
C SER A 156 4.44 4.68 12.43
N ILE A 157 3.54 5.11 13.32
CA ILE A 157 2.20 5.60 12.94
C ILE A 157 2.25 6.68 11.85
N ARG A 158 3.27 7.55 11.84
CA ARG A 158 3.42 8.58 10.80
C ARG A 158 3.58 8.04 9.38
N PHE A 159 4.01 6.79 9.22
CA PHE A 159 4.20 6.15 7.92
C PHE A 159 2.89 5.50 7.45
N HIS A 160 2.37 4.57 8.26
CA HIS A 160 1.27 3.68 7.88
C HIS A 160 -0.11 4.11 8.40
N GLY A 161 -0.18 5.07 9.33
CA GLY A 161 -1.43 5.60 9.88
C GLY A 161 -2.18 4.69 10.88
N ILE A 162 -1.83 3.41 10.96
CA ILE A 162 -2.41 2.45 11.93
C ILE A 162 -2.16 2.89 13.37
N THR A 163 -3.23 3.06 14.15
CA THR A 163 -3.19 3.47 15.56
C THR A 163 -3.50 2.30 16.50
N ASP A 164 -3.22 2.46 17.80
CA ASP A 164 -3.60 1.47 18.82
C ASP A 164 -5.11 1.15 18.79
N ASP A 165 -5.95 2.17 18.55
CA ASP A 165 -7.41 2.02 18.52
C ASP A 165 -7.85 1.14 17.34
N MET A 166 -7.16 1.23 16.20
CA MET A 166 -7.47 0.42 15.01
C MET A 166 -7.13 -1.06 15.18
N VAL A 167 -6.11 -1.37 15.97
CA VAL A 167 -5.69 -2.76 16.22
C VAL A 167 -6.32 -3.35 17.49
N THR A 168 -7.05 -2.54 18.26
CA THR A 168 -7.72 -3.00 19.48
C THR A 168 -8.83 -3.99 19.11
N GLY A 169 -8.72 -5.23 19.61
CA GLY A 169 -9.66 -6.32 19.32
C GLY A 169 -9.33 -7.12 18.06
N GLU A 170 -8.32 -6.71 17.29
CA GLU A 170 -7.79 -7.51 16.18
C GLU A 170 -7.03 -8.74 16.71
N PRO A 171 -6.95 -9.83 15.93
CA PRO A 171 -6.24 -11.03 16.33
C PRO A 171 -4.72 -10.79 16.51
N PRO A 172 -4.05 -11.50 17.43
CA PRO A 172 -2.60 -11.50 17.50
C PRO A 172 -1.98 -12.18 16.28
N VAL A 173 -0.68 -11.95 16.06
CA VAL A 173 0.06 -12.50 14.91
C VAL A 173 -0.04 -14.04 14.81
N GLY A 174 -0.10 -14.73 15.95
CA GLY A 174 -0.22 -16.20 15.98
C GLY A 174 -1.52 -16.75 15.38
N ASP A 175 -2.59 -15.96 15.38
CA ASP A 175 -3.87 -16.34 14.77
C ASP A 175 -3.94 -15.95 13.29
N VAL A 176 -3.20 -14.90 12.90
CA VAL A 176 -3.19 -14.36 11.53
C VAL A 176 -2.26 -15.15 10.61
N LEU A 177 -1.07 -15.54 11.08
CA LEU A 177 -0.08 -16.24 10.24
C LEU A 177 -0.54 -17.59 9.68
N PRO A 178 -1.29 -18.45 10.41
CA PRO A 178 -1.83 -19.68 9.84
C PRO A 178 -2.75 -19.41 8.64
N ALA A 179 -3.62 -18.40 8.74
CA ALA A 179 -4.49 -17.99 7.65
C ALA A 179 -3.70 -17.41 6.46
N PHE A 180 -2.66 -16.63 6.75
CA PHE A 180 -1.77 -16.11 5.70
C PHE A 180 -0.97 -17.23 5.02
N LYS A 181 -0.43 -18.21 5.74
CA LYS A 181 0.25 -19.38 5.17
C LYS A 181 -0.69 -20.20 4.30
N ALA A 182 -1.94 -20.41 4.73
CA ALA A 182 -2.96 -21.06 3.92
C ALA A 182 -3.27 -20.28 2.63
N PHE A 183 -3.30 -18.94 2.70
CA PHE A 183 -3.41 -18.09 1.52
C PHE A 183 -2.17 -18.20 0.61
N VAL A 184 -0.95 -18.26 1.16
CA VAL A 184 0.27 -18.41 0.37
C VAL A 184 0.30 -19.75 -0.36
N GLY A 185 0.01 -20.85 0.34
CA GLY A 185 0.10 -22.20 -0.23
C GLY A 185 1.50 -22.50 -0.77
N GLU A 186 1.58 -23.00 -1.99
CA GLU A 186 2.83 -23.34 -2.71
C GLU A 186 3.37 -22.19 -3.59
N ALA A 187 2.79 -20.99 -3.48
CA ALA A 187 3.20 -19.86 -4.32
C ALA A 187 4.63 -19.41 -4.01
N VAL A 188 5.29 -18.79 -5.00
CA VAL A 188 6.53 -18.05 -4.78
C VAL A 188 6.17 -16.72 -4.10
N LEU A 189 6.80 -16.43 -2.96
CA LEU A 189 6.64 -15.16 -2.26
C LEU A 189 7.42 -14.06 -2.97
N VAL A 190 6.82 -12.88 -3.05
CA VAL A 190 7.45 -11.69 -3.61
C VAL A 190 7.20 -10.52 -2.67
N ALA A 191 8.24 -9.77 -2.33
CA ALA A 191 8.11 -8.53 -1.59
C ALA A 191 9.15 -7.50 -2.09
N HIS A 192 9.06 -6.27 -1.60
CA HIS A 192 10.02 -5.22 -1.91
C HIS A 192 10.95 -5.00 -0.73
N ASN A 193 12.24 -5.28 -0.89
CA ASN A 193 13.18 -5.45 0.24
C ASN A 193 12.76 -6.65 1.11
N ALA A 194 12.51 -7.79 0.46
CA ALA A 194 11.79 -8.94 1.00
C ALA A 194 12.44 -9.55 2.25
N ALA A 195 13.75 -9.39 2.44
CA ALA A 195 14.43 -9.82 3.65
C ALA A 195 13.84 -9.17 4.92
N PHE A 196 13.34 -7.93 4.83
CA PHE A 196 12.67 -7.26 5.95
C PHE A 196 11.40 -8.01 6.36
N ASP A 197 10.45 -8.17 5.45
CA ASP A 197 9.16 -8.80 5.73
C ASP A 197 9.32 -10.28 6.12
N VAL A 198 10.17 -11.02 5.40
CA VAL A 198 10.42 -12.43 5.69
C VAL A 198 11.11 -12.61 7.05
N ARG A 199 11.97 -11.67 7.48
CA ARG A 199 12.56 -11.73 8.82
C ARG A 199 11.51 -11.63 9.92
N PHE A 200 10.47 -10.82 9.75
CA PHE A 200 9.35 -10.78 10.69
C PHE A 200 8.63 -12.14 10.73
N LEU A 201 8.37 -12.77 9.58
CA LEU A 201 7.75 -14.10 9.53
C LEU A 201 8.62 -15.16 10.22
N LYS A 202 9.92 -15.19 9.91
CA LYS A 202 10.90 -16.15 10.46
C LYS A 202 10.99 -16.10 11.98
N LEU A 203 11.01 -14.91 12.57
CA LEU A 203 11.06 -14.77 14.03
C LEU A 203 9.77 -15.21 14.75
N LYS A 204 8.68 -15.48 14.01
CA LYS A 204 7.43 -16.00 14.56
C LYS A 204 7.29 -17.51 14.43
N GLU A 205 8.20 -18.21 13.74
CA GLU A 205 8.12 -19.65 13.50
C GLU A 205 8.06 -20.43 14.83
N ASP A 206 8.97 -20.17 15.76
CA ASP A 206 9.01 -20.86 17.05
C ASP A 206 7.75 -20.64 17.89
N ALA A 207 7.21 -19.42 17.87
CA ALA A 207 6.06 -19.03 18.68
C ALA A 207 4.72 -19.53 18.10
N THR A 208 4.64 -19.72 16.78
CA THR A 208 3.39 -20.00 16.07
C THR A 208 3.35 -21.41 15.46
N GLY A 209 4.50 -22.05 15.28
CA GLY A 209 4.66 -23.29 14.51
C GLY A 209 4.46 -23.12 13.01
N VAL A 210 4.23 -21.89 12.52
CA VAL A 210 3.98 -21.61 11.10
C VAL A 210 5.30 -21.33 10.40
N VAL A 211 5.71 -22.23 9.50
CA VAL A 211 6.94 -22.08 8.72
C VAL A 211 6.63 -21.62 7.29
N PHE A 212 7.35 -20.59 6.85
CA PHE A 212 7.35 -20.14 5.46
C PHE A 212 8.63 -20.63 4.78
N ASP A 213 8.50 -21.77 4.10
CA ASP A 213 9.50 -22.48 3.31
C ASP A 213 9.38 -22.21 1.80
N ASN A 214 8.46 -21.32 1.41
CA ASN A 214 8.27 -20.88 0.04
C ASN A 214 9.52 -20.21 -0.53
N MET A 215 9.71 -20.35 -1.85
CA MET A 215 10.72 -19.58 -2.59
C MET A 215 10.40 -18.08 -2.52
N VAL A 216 11.42 -17.23 -2.44
CA VAL A 216 11.31 -15.77 -2.29
C VAL A 216 12.04 -15.04 -3.43
N LEU A 217 11.36 -14.06 -4.03
CA LEU A 217 11.95 -13.07 -4.92
C LEU A 217 11.83 -11.67 -4.33
N ASP A 218 12.90 -10.88 -4.46
CA ASP A 218 12.92 -9.48 -4.04
C ASP A 218 12.85 -8.55 -5.24
N SER A 219 11.76 -7.79 -5.31
CA SER A 219 11.56 -6.79 -6.37
C SER A 219 12.60 -5.66 -6.33
N LEU A 220 13.17 -5.33 -5.17
CA LEU A 220 14.27 -4.36 -5.07
C LEU A 220 15.52 -4.89 -5.77
N LEU A 221 15.95 -6.12 -5.45
CA LEU A 221 17.14 -6.72 -6.06
C LEU A 221 16.94 -6.95 -7.56
N LEU A 222 15.75 -7.40 -7.97
CA LEU A 222 15.40 -7.51 -9.39
C LEU A 222 15.42 -6.15 -10.09
N SER A 223 14.97 -5.08 -9.43
CA SER A 223 15.06 -3.72 -9.96
C SER A 223 16.52 -3.30 -10.17
N VAL A 224 17.41 -3.57 -9.22
CA VAL A 224 18.84 -3.27 -9.34
C VAL A 224 19.47 -4.05 -10.50
N PHE A 225 19.09 -5.32 -10.68
CA PHE A 225 19.55 -6.11 -11.81
C PHE A 225 19.06 -5.53 -13.15
N LEU A 226 17.80 -5.10 -13.19
CA LEU A 226 17.17 -4.54 -14.38
C LEU A 226 17.66 -3.13 -14.71
N ASP A 227 18.08 -2.35 -13.73
CA ASP A 227 18.38 -0.93 -13.90
C ASP A 227 19.54 -0.50 -12.98
N ALA A 228 20.71 -1.08 -13.23
CA ALA A 228 21.88 -0.92 -12.37
C ALA A 228 22.45 0.52 -12.32
N GLU A 229 22.09 1.38 -13.29
CA GLU A 229 22.52 2.78 -13.32
C GLU A 229 21.67 3.67 -12.42
N SER A 230 20.44 3.24 -12.09
CA SER A 230 19.59 3.98 -11.17
C SER A 230 20.14 3.95 -9.75
N ARG A 231 20.12 5.10 -9.10
CA ARG A 231 20.53 5.23 -7.69
C ARG A 231 19.38 5.00 -6.72
N ASN A 232 18.14 5.11 -7.20
CA ASN A 232 16.94 5.02 -6.36
C ASN A 232 16.07 3.84 -6.78
N HIS A 233 16.00 2.85 -5.89
CA HIS A 233 15.19 1.65 -6.06
C HIS A 233 14.11 1.54 -4.98
N SER A 234 13.65 2.68 -4.43
CA SER A 234 12.41 2.67 -3.65
C SER A 234 11.24 2.23 -4.52
N LEU A 235 10.22 1.63 -3.90
CA LEU A 235 9.00 1.23 -4.60
C LEU A 235 8.40 2.40 -5.41
N ASP A 236 8.40 3.61 -4.84
CA ASP A 236 7.88 4.81 -5.50
C ASP A 236 8.67 5.16 -6.76
N ALA A 237 10.01 5.16 -6.66
CA ALA A 237 10.88 5.47 -7.78
C ALA A 237 10.78 4.41 -8.89
N ILE A 238 10.59 3.14 -8.53
CA ILE A 238 10.42 2.07 -9.51
C ILE A 238 9.06 2.17 -10.18
N ALA A 239 7.99 2.37 -9.40
CA ALA A 239 6.64 2.53 -9.92
C ALA A 239 6.57 3.70 -10.90
N GLU A 240 7.18 4.85 -10.56
CA GLU A 240 7.29 6.00 -11.46
C GLU A 240 8.02 5.64 -12.76
N ARG A 241 9.21 5.03 -12.68
CA ARG A 241 9.99 4.63 -13.87
C ARG A 241 9.24 3.63 -14.76
N MET A 242 8.40 2.78 -14.18
CA MET A 242 7.63 1.77 -14.89
C MET A 242 6.21 2.22 -15.28
N GLY A 243 5.85 3.48 -15.01
CA GLY A 243 4.53 4.02 -15.32
C GLY A 243 3.39 3.31 -14.57
N VAL A 244 3.65 2.85 -13.35
CA VAL A 244 2.68 2.20 -12.47
C VAL A 244 2.06 3.25 -11.56
N GLU A 245 0.73 3.35 -11.58
CA GLU A 245 0.00 4.20 -10.64
C GLU A 245 0.07 3.63 -9.22
N ILE A 246 0.41 4.50 -8.27
CA ILE A 246 0.50 4.17 -6.85
C ILE A 246 -0.84 4.48 -6.20
N GLU A 247 -1.50 3.43 -5.68
CA GLU A 247 -2.77 3.53 -4.97
C GLU A 247 -2.62 2.92 -3.57
N GLY A 248 -3.14 3.61 -2.54
CA GLY A 248 -3.11 3.08 -1.17
C GLY A 248 -1.72 2.97 -0.54
N ARG A 249 -0.76 3.81 -0.95
CA ARG A 249 0.63 3.79 -0.46
C ARG A 249 0.75 3.85 1.07
N HIS A 250 1.64 3.04 1.61
CA HIS A 250 1.86 2.84 3.06
C HIS A 250 0.64 2.22 3.74
N THR A 251 -0.03 1.35 3.01
CA THR A 251 -0.86 0.31 3.58
C THR A 251 -0.32 -1.00 3.03
N ALA A 252 -0.28 -2.05 3.86
CA ALA A 252 0.21 -3.35 3.42
C ALA A 252 -0.45 -3.81 2.11
N LEU A 253 -1.76 -3.59 1.95
CA LEU A 253 -2.48 -4.00 0.74
C LEU A 253 -2.12 -3.12 -0.47
N GLY A 254 -2.08 -1.80 -0.31
CA GLY A 254 -1.71 -0.89 -1.40
C GLY A 254 -0.28 -1.14 -1.87
N ASP A 255 0.66 -1.32 -0.93
CA ASP A 255 2.05 -1.63 -1.25
C ASP A 255 2.20 -3.00 -1.91
N SER A 256 1.44 -4.02 -1.49
CA SER A 256 1.38 -5.33 -2.16
C SER A 256 0.89 -5.21 -3.61
N ILE A 257 -0.16 -4.42 -3.86
CA ILE A 257 -0.73 -4.19 -5.20
C ILE A 257 0.27 -3.46 -6.10
N VAL A 258 0.88 -2.38 -5.60
CA VAL A 258 1.88 -1.62 -6.35
C VAL A 258 3.10 -2.50 -6.66
N THR A 259 3.57 -3.27 -5.67
CA THR A 259 4.66 -4.23 -5.87
C THR A 259 4.28 -5.28 -6.91
N ALA A 260 3.04 -5.79 -6.92
CA ALA A 260 2.59 -6.77 -7.91
C ALA A 260 2.55 -6.19 -9.33
N LYS A 261 2.03 -4.96 -9.49
CA LYS A 261 2.01 -4.24 -10.76
C LYS A 261 3.43 -4.01 -11.30
N VAL A 262 4.34 -3.55 -10.43
CA VAL A 262 5.77 -3.39 -10.74
C VAL A 262 6.42 -4.72 -11.11
N PHE A 263 6.17 -5.76 -10.31
CA PHE A 263 6.74 -7.09 -10.53
C PHE A 263 6.32 -7.68 -11.88
N LEU A 264 5.07 -7.53 -12.30
CA LEU A 264 4.62 -7.95 -13.63
C LEU A 264 5.41 -7.27 -14.75
N ARG A 265 5.70 -5.96 -14.63
CA ARG A 265 6.58 -5.26 -15.60
C ARG A 265 8.00 -5.81 -15.57
N MET A 266 8.52 -6.12 -14.38
CA MET A 266 9.84 -6.75 -14.24
C MET A 266 9.90 -8.12 -14.91
N LEU A 267 8.84 -8.95 -14.83
CA LEU A 267 8.80 -10.26 -15.49
C LEU A 267 8.99 -10.13 -17.01
N ASP A 268 8.33 -9.16 -17.65
CA ASP A 268 8.50 -8.90 -19.08
C ASP A 268 9.93 -8.45 -19.41
N MET A 269 10.51 -7.58 -18.57
CA MET A 269 11.88 -7.09 -18.75
C MET A 269 12.94 -8.18 -18.52
N LEU A 270 12.72 -9.06 -17.54
CA LEU A 270 13.58 -10.21 -17.25
C LEU A 270 13.59 -11.18 -18.44
N GLU A 271 12.40 -11.50 -18.98
CA GLU A 271 12.28 -12.34 -20.16
C GLU A 271 13.03 -11.75 -21.37
N ALA A 272 12.90 -10.44 -21.59
CA ALA A 272 13.63 -9.73 -22.65
C ALA A 272 15.17 -9.82 -22.50
N ARG A 273 15.67 -10.10 -21.29
CA ARG A 273 17.09 -10.35 -20.99
C ARG A 273 17.46 -11.84 -20.93
N GLY A 274 16.55 -12.73 -21.32
CA GLY A 274 16.75 -14.18 -21.29
C GLY A 274 16.59 -14.82 -19.90
N ILE A 275 16.16 -14.07 -18.90
CA ILE A 275 15.84 -14.58 -17.56
C ILE A 275 14.40 -15.08 -17.59
N THR A 276 14.23 -16.39 -17.79
CA THR A 276 12.91 -17.01 -18.06
C THR A 276 12.47 -17.97 -16.97
N THR A 277 13.41 -18.46 -16.15
CA THR A 277 13.16 -19.47 -15.11
C THR A 277 13.31 -18.89 -13.71
N LEU A 278 12.72 -19.55 -12.72
CA LEU A 278 12.84 -19.15 -11.32
C LEU A 278 14.30 -19.11 -10.85
N ARG A 279 15.09 -20.13 -11.19
CA ARG A 279 16.50 -20.17 -10.79
C ARG A 279 17.29 -19.00 -11.35
N GLN A 280 17.10 -18.66 -12.62
CA GLN A 280 17.79 -17.51 -13.20
C GLN A 280 17.41 -16.18 -12.51
N ALA A 281 16.14 -16.02 -12.11
CA ALA A 281 15.71 -14.83 -11.36
C ALA A 281 16.31 -14.78 -9.95
N VAL A 282 16.32 -15.91 -9.23
CA VAL A 282 16.95 -16.03 -7.91
C VAL A 282 18.45 -15.75 -7.98
N ASP A 283 19.15 -16.35 -8.93
CA ASP A 283 20.59 -16.14 -9.13
C ASP A 283 20.91 -14.67 -9.46
N ALA A 284 20.04 -14.00 -10.24
CA ALA A 284 20.14 -12.57 -10.53
C ALA A 284 19.98 -11.71 -9.27
N SER A 285 19.02 -12.03 -8.40
CA SER A 285 18.81 -11.34 -7.13
C SER A 285 20.01 -11.52 -6.18
N ILE A 286 20.49 -12.74 -5.98
CA ILE A 286 21.66 -13.05 -5.12
C ILE A 286 22.89 -12.26 -5.59
N LYS A 287 23.13 -12.22 -6.91
CA LYS A 287 24.24 -11.43 -7.47
C LYS A 287 24.14 -9.95 -7.09
N MET A 288 22.94 -9.36 -7.11
CA MET A 288 22.75 -7.94 -6.77
C MET A 288 22.82 -7.66 -5.28
N GLU A 289 22.43 -8.60 -4.43
CA GLU A 289 22.66 -8.50 -2.99
C GLU A 289 24.15 -8.32 -2.69
N HIS A 290 25.01 -9.16 -3.25
CA HIS A 290 26.46 -9.05 -3.07
C HIS A 290 27.00 -7.69 -3.51
N VAL A 291 26.49 -7.15 -4.63
CA VAL A 291 26.86 -5.81 -5.11
C VAL A 291 26.45 -4.72 -4.11
N ARG A 292 25.23 -4.79 -3.57
CA ARG A 292 24.71 -3.82 -2.60
C ARG A 292 25.44 -3.86 -1.26
N GLU A 293 25.75 -5.07 -0.78
CA GLU A 293 26.57 -5.27 0.41
C GLU A 293 27.97 -4.67 0.25
N MET A 294 28.60 -4.84 -0.92
CA MET A 294 29.88 -4.19 -1.20
C MET A 294 29.74 -2.66 -1.23
N GLN A 295 28.70 -2.11 -1.86
CA GLN A 295 28.47 -0.67 -1.93
C GLN A 295 28.25 -0.02 -0.56
N LYS A 296 27.61 -0.71 0.38
CA LYS A 296 27.41 -0.21 1.76
C LYS A 296 28.70 -0.15 2.59
N ARG A 297 29.76 -0.87 2.21
CA ARG A 297 31.03 -0.93 2.94
C ARG A 297 32.00 0.20 2.60
N PHE A 298 31.69 1.01 1.60
CA PHE A 298 32.48 2.15 1.12
C PHE A 298 31.68 3.45 1.21
#